data_AF-A0A382MYS9-F1
#
_entry.id   AF-A0A382MYS9-F1
#
_cell.length_a   1.000
_cell.length_b   1.000
_cell.length_c   1.000
_cell.angle_alpha   90.00
_cell.angle_beta   90.00
_cell.angle_gamma   90.00
#
_symmetry.space_group_name_H-M   'P 1'
#
loop_
_entity.id
_entity.type
_entity.pdbx_description
1 polymer ?
#
loop_
_entity_poly.entity_id
_entity_poly.type
_entity_poly.pdbx_seq_one_letter_code
_entity_poly.pdbx_strand_id
1 'polypeptide(L)'
;TTAFNGSLLSLSNGILSLNGSSSLSDGAISISSGTFELGGEFTKNGGTFSLGDLAFTLLSDLTWTSDSQLEINALELNDKALTLGSDTSDLKIKNALILDQASEKLISRTADVEFTESLSISNGELSSSGGEIRLNKGLNLSGGEIKIFNSNLFLGSETGNTVSLVHSGGTFDDSSSSLQLLQNTTLESTLGLTFQALDLNSRELTLASETSDLTLKDQLILDDISEKILTGSADLNLEGGIQMSAGEISSSGGTLALSSTSQNLFQSDAFVVLVNTNLSSVTSYSANLTLDGEPNLSMEGGSISFIDLNMTDGTIGTISTRDGVTCTESCSGFNETGSYGLNTHGLYRNVVSANWKLSEAEGERKNAHISVKLL
;
A
#
# COMPACT_ATOMS: atom_id res chain seq x y z
N THR A 1 19.08 -4.95 38.61
CA THR A 1 17.87 -4.13 38.45
C THR A 1 18.16 -2.72 38.88
N THR A 2 17.99 -1.74 38.00
CA THR A 2 18.19 -0.31 38.29
C THR A 2 16.84 0.40 38.27
N ALA A 3 16.42 1.03 39.37
CA ALA A 3 15.13 1.70 39.44
C ALA A 3 15.27 3.20 39.65
N PHE A 4 14.62 3.99 38.81
CA PHE A 4 14.51 5.44 38.92
C PHE A 4 13.11 5.78 39.46
N ASN A 5 13.04 6.14 40.74
CA ASN A 5 11.78 6.42 41.45
C ASN A 5 11.89 7.79 42.12
N GLY A 6 11.20 8.80 41.57
CA GLY A 6 11.22 10.17 42.10
C GLY A 6 12.54 10.91 41.89
N SER A 7 13.43 10.37 41.04
CA SER A 7 14.74 10.94 40.74
C SER A 7 14.66 11.85 39.51
N LEU A 8 15.36 12.99 39.55
CA LEU A 8 15.70 13.77 38.36
C LEU A 8 17.12 13.41 37.93
N LEU A 9 17.25 12.73 36.80
CA LEU A 9 18.52 12.48 36.15
C LEU A 9 18.59 13.33 34.87
N SER A 10 19.40 14.38 34.90
CA SER A 10 19.69 15.20 33.74
C SER A 10 21.14 14.97 33.34
N LEU A 11 21.38 14.45 32.13
CA LEU A 11 22.71 14.35 31.56
C LEU A 11 22.88 15.37 30.43
N SER A 12 23.88 16.24 30.59
CA SER A 12 24.37 17.16 29.58
C SER A 12 25.86 16.93 29.44
N ASN A 13 26.24 16.01 28.53
CA ASN A 13 27.57 15.45 28.34
C ASN A 13 27.94 14.40 29.42
N GLY A 14 28.01 13.13 28.99
CA GLY A 14 28.30 11.98 29.84
C GLY A 14 27.87 10.69 29.15
N ILE A 15 28.06 9.55 29.82
CA ILE A 15 27.61 8.25 29.34
C ILE A 15 26.60 7.71 30.36
N LEU A 16 25.40 7.39 29.91
CA LEU A 16 24.47 6.54 30.65
C LEU A 16 24.36 5.21 29.91
N SER A 17 24.93 4.16 30.52
CA SER A 17 24.99 2.81 29.96
C SER A 17 24.35 1.86 30.96
N LEU A 18 23.21 1.26 30.62
CA LEU A 18 22.48 0.34 31.48
C LEU A 18 22.29 -0.99 30.76
N ASN A 19 22.82 -2.07 31.35
CA ASN A 19 22.67 -3.41 30.82
C ASN A 19 21.98 -4.31 31.86
N GLY A 20 20.84 -4.89 31.48
CA GLY A 20 19.94 -5.64 32.36
C GLY A 20 18.68 -4.84 32.73
N SER A 21 17.83 -5.40 33.60
CA SER A 21 16.52 -4.79 33.86
C SER A 21 16.64 -3.42 34.55
N SER A 22 15.98 -2.42 33.97
CA SER A 22 15.91 -1.05 34.46
C SER A 22 14.47 -0.53 34.39
N SER A 23 14.10 0.41 35.27
CA SER A 23 12.74 0.96 35.26
C SER A 23 12.65 2.42 35.68
N LEU A 24 11.67 3.12 35.14
CA LEU A 24 11.26 4.47 35.52
C LEU A 24 9.76 4.42 35.90
N SER A 25 9.45 4.70 37.15
CA SER A 25 8.05 4.73 37.63
C SER A 25 7.57 6.13 38.03
N ASP A 26 8.49 7.04 38.33
CA ASP A 26 8.23 8.45 38.63
C ASP A 26 9.54 9.27 38.50
N GLY A 27 9.44 10.59 38.43
CA GLY A 27 10.57 11.49 38.21
C GLY A 27 10.86 11.71 36.73
N ALA A 28 12.10 12.05 36.40
CA ALA A 28 12.47 12.42 35.04
C ALA A 28 13.89 11.98 34.67
N ILE A 29 14.02 11.35 33.50
CA ILE A 29 15.31 11.11 32.83
C ILE A 29 15.31 11.98 31.57
N SER A 30 16.24 12.93 31.51
CA SER A 30 16.44 13.79 30.35
C SER A 30 17.91 13.77 29.95
N ILE A 31 18.18 13.37 28.71
CA ILE A 31 19.53 13.24 28.18
C ILE A 31 19.61 14.14 26.94
N SER A 32 20.13 15.36 27.11
CA SER A 32 20.18 16.34 26.03
C SER A 32 21.39 16.17 25.12
N SER A 33 22.48 15.58 25.64
CA SER A 33 23.73 15.34 24.92
C SER A 33 24.58 14.28 25.64
N GLY A 34 25.45 13.57 24.92
CA GLY A 34 26.30 12.50 25.46
C GLY A 34 26.09 11.16 24.75
N THR A 35 26.31 10.06 25.46
CA THR A 35 26.06 8.70 24.97
C THR A 35 24.98 8.05 25.82
N PHE A 36 23.97 7.47 25.18
CA PHE A 36 22.90 6.73 25.83
C PHE A 36 22.81 5.33 25.25
N GLU A 37 22.97 4.35 26.12
CA GLU A 37 23.14 2.96 25.77
C GLU A 37 22.28 2.09 26.69
N LEU A 38 21.37 1.29 26.12
CA LEU A 38 20.52 0.38 26.89
C LEU A 38 20.65 -1.06 26.41
N GLY A 39 20.42 -2.01 27.31
CA GLY A 39 20.29 -3.42 27.00
C GLY A 39 19.52 -4.18 28.07
N GLY A 40 18.97 -5.34 27.74
CA GLY A 40 18.14 -6.14 28.65
C GLY A 40 16.68 -5.72 28.62
N GLU A 41 16.17 -5.17 29.71
CA GLU A 41 14.77 -4.75 29.81
C GLU A 41 14.69 -3.33 30.35
N PHE A 42 13.87 -2.49 29.73
CA PHE A 42 13.54 -1.18 30.27
C PHE A 42 12.03 -1.02 30.37
N THR A 43 11.54 -0.68 31.57
CA THR A 43 10.11 -0.45 31.80
C THR A 43 9.84 0.96 32.30
N LYS A 44 9.11 1.75 31.52
CA LYS A 44 8.56 3.04 31.91
C LYS A 44 7.06 2.91 32.17
N ASN A 45 6.66 3.06 33.43
CA ASN A 45 5.24 3.04 33.86
C ASN A 45 4.87 4.33 34.62
N GLY A 46 5.54 5.43 34.27
CA GLY A 46 5.34 6.75 34.85
C GLY A 46 6.56 7.63 34.59
N GLY A 47 6.58 8.82 35.21
CA GLY A 47 7.63 9.82 35.01
C GLY A 47 7.78 10.32 33.56
N THR A 48 8.83 11.07 33.28
CA THR A 48 9.16 11.57 31.94
C THR A 48 10.50 11.02 31.47
N PHE A 49 10.53 10.42 30.28
CA PHE A 49 11.77 10.02 29.62
C PHE A 49 11.91 10.85 28.35
N SER A 50 13.06 11.51 28.17
CA SER A 50 13.35 12.29 26.97
C SER A 50 14.79 12.08 26.54
N LEU A 51 14.94 11.70 25.27
CA LEU A 51 16.22 11.67 24.58
C LEU A 51 16.26 12.90 23.67
N GLY A 52 17.32 13.69 23.80
CA GLY A 52 17.58 14.83 22.92
C GLY A 52 17.98 14.37 21.52
N ASP A 53 18.84 15.16 20.89
CA ASP A 53 19.34 14.84 19.54
C ASP A 53 20.46 13.79 19.60
N LEU A 54 20.13 12.58 20.04
CA LEU A 54 21.06 11.46 20.24
C LEU A 54 20.56 10.20 19.55
N ALA A 55 21.50 9.34 19.20
CA ALA A 55 21.20 7.96 18.83
C ALA A 55 20.75 7.17 20.06
N PHE A 56 19.75 6.33 19.88
CA PHE A 56 19.36 5.32 20.84
C PHE A 56 20.14 4.04 20.54
N THR A 57 21.18 3.78 21.33
CA THR A 57 22.15 2.72 21.04
C THR A 57 21.90 1.50 21.92
N LEU A 58 21.96 0.29 21.33
CA LEU A 58 21.81 -0.96 22.08
C LEU A 58 23.15 -1.55 22.53
N LEU A 59 23.19 -2.04 23.77
CA LEU A 59 24.30 -2.80 24.38
C LEU A 59 24.11 -4.32 24.28
N SER A 60 22.86 -4.74 24.32
CA SER A 60 22.38 -6.11 24.21
C SER A 60 20.95 -6.04 23.68
N ASP A 61 20.36 -7.20 23.37
CA ASP A 61 18.94 -7.22 22.99
C ASP A 61 18.11 -6.52 24.08
N LEU A 62 17.19 -5.66 23.64
CA LEU A 62 16.42 -4.79 24.52
C LEU A 62 14.93 -5.04 24.34
N THR A 63 14.23 -5.29 25.44
CA THR A 63 12.77 -5.11 25.52
C THR A 63 12.47 -3.75 26.12
N TRP A 64 11.86 -2.86 25.34
CA TRP A 64 11.39 -1.54 25.75
C TRP A 64 9.89 -1.58 26.00
N THR A 65 9.48 -1.42 27.25
CA THR A 65 8.06 -1.28 27.63
C THR A 65 7.83 0.13 28.15
N SER A 66 6.85 0.83 27.59
CA SER A 66 6.56 2.22 27.95
C SER A 66 5.06 2.49 27.99
N ASP A 67 4.65 3.40 28.87
CA ASP A 67 3.28 3.94 28.98
C ASP A 67 3.05 5.15 28.06
N SER A 68 4.01 5.47 27.19
CA SER A 68 3.95 6.56 26.24
C SER A 68 4.90 6.33 25.06
N GLN A 69 4.58 6.89 23.90
CA GLN A 69 5.45 6.91 22.72
C GLN A 69 6.85 7.43 23.06
N LEU A 70 7.87 6.75 22.53
CA LEU A 70 9.26 7.18 22.53
C LEU A 70 9.60 7.80 21.17
N GLU A 71 10.02 9.06 21.17
CA GLU A 71 10.63 9.69 19.99
C GLU A 71 12.14 9.70 20.11
N ILE A 72 12.84 9.24 19.07
CA ILE A 72 14.30 9.23 18.99
C ILE A 72 14.78 9.83 17.69
N ASN A 73 15.97 10.44 17.71
CA ASN A 73 16.54 10.96 16.48
C ASN A 73 17.06 9.83 15.58
N ALA A 74 17.86 8.93 16.12
CA ALA A 74 18.38 7.76 15.42
C ALA A 74 18.29 6.51 16.30
N LEU A 75 18.22 5.33 15.68
CA LEU A 75 18.30 4.03 16.35
C LEU A 75 19.57 3.32 15.87
N GLU A 76 20.42 2.91 16.80
CA GLU A 76 21.63 2.14 16.54
C GLU A 76 21.51 0.76 17.22
N LEU A 77 21.11 -0.24 16.45
CA LEU A 77 20.89 -1.59 16.98
C LEU A 77 22.19 -2.33 17.32
N ASN A 78 23.32 -1.99 16.69
CA ASN A 78 24.62 -2.65 16.93
C ASN A 78 24.54 -4.18 16.90
N ASP A 79 23.93 -4.73 15.85
CA ASP A 79 23.78 -6.18 15.68
C ASP A 79 22.89 -6.82 16.77
N LYS A 80 21.88 -6.10 17.28
CA LYS A 80 20.95 -6.56 18.34
C LYS A 80 19.48 -6.38 17.97
N ALA A 81 18.61 -6.99 18.75
CA ALA A 81 17.17 -6.84 18.63
C ALA A 81 16.60 -5.79 19.60
N LEU A 82 15.77 -4.87 19.08
CA LEU A 82 14.84 -4.05 19.85
C LEU A 82 13.44 -4.68 19.76
N THR A 83 12.84 -4.99 20.92
CA THR A 83 11.46 -5.44 21.04
C THR A 83 10.62 -4.42 21.80
N LEU A 84 9.50 -3.97 21.22
CA LEU A 84 8.53 -3.11 21.89
C LEU A 84 7.57 -3.98 22.71
N GLY A 85 7.49 -3.73 24.01
CA GLY A 85 6.97 -4.68 24.99
C GLY A 85 5.46 -4.70 25.16
N SER A 86 4.77 -3.62 24.77
CA SER A 86 3.32 -3.44 24.88
C SER A 86 2.76 -2.60 23.73
N ASP A 87 1.44 -2.56 23.60
CA ASP A 87 0.67 -1.69 22.71
C ASP A 87 0.84 -0.18 22.94
N THR A 88 1.40 0.22 24.08
CA THR A 88 1.71 1.63 24.41
C THR A 88 3.17 1.98 24.22
N SER A 89 3.99 1.03 23.77
CA SER A 89 5.45 1.17 23.64
C SER A 89 5.87 1.78 22.29
N ASP A 90 5.03 2.66 21.74
CA ASP A 90 5.18 3.20 20.39
C ASP A 90 6.54 3.86 20.18
N LEU A 91 7.04 3.81 18.94
CA LEU A 91 8.36 4.30 18.59
C LEU A 91 8.31 5.17 17.33
N LYS A 92 8.85 6.38 17.44
CA LYS A 92 9.10 7.25 16.28
C LYS A 92 10.59 7.45 16.07
N ILE A 93 11.06 7.12 14.87
CA ILE A 93 12.46 7.28 14.45
C ILE A 93 12.52 8.41 13.42
N LYS A 94 13.31 9.45 13.71
CA LYS A 94 13.37 10.66 12.88
C LYS A 94 14.33 10.51 11.70
N ASN A 95 15.47 9.87 11.90
CA ASN A 95 16.44 9.62 10.84
C ASN A 95 16.20 8.28 10.16
N ALA A 96 16.90 8.07 9.04
CA ALA A 96 16.88 6.81 8.32
C ALA A 96 17.36 5.67 9.22
N LEU A 97 16.77 4.49 9.04
CA LEU A 97 17.18 3.26 9.70
C LEU A 97 17.71 2.27 8.66
N ILE A 98 18.83 1.62 8.99
CA ILE A 98 19.45 0.56 8.19
C ILE A 98 19.49 -0.71 9.05
N LEU A 99 19.02 -1.83 8.48
CA LEU A 99 19.09 -3.17 9.07
C LEU A 99 19.92 -4.07 8.15
N ASP A 100 21.23 -4.10 8.37
CA ASP A 100 22.21 -4.75 7.49
C ASP A 100 22.88 -6.00 8.08
N GLN A 101 22.63 -6.30 9.36
CA GLN A 101 23.01 -7.58 9.96
C GLN A 101 21.79 -8.44 10.31
N ALA A 102 21.93 -9.76 10.19
CA ALA A 102 20.86 -10.71 10.48
C ALA A 102 20.37 -10.71 11.95
N SER A 103 21.19 -10.20 12.87
CA SER A 103 20.81 -10.02 14.27
C SER A 103 20.18 -8.66 14.58
N GLU A 104 20.20 -7.71 13.63
CA GLU A 104 19.48 -6.45 13.77
C GLU A 104 18.00 -6.67 13.53
N LYS A 105 17.21 -6.49 14.58
CA LYS A 105 15.77 -6.68 14.54
C LYS A 105 15.04 -5.54 15.20
N LEU A 106 13.96 -5.08 14.57
CA LEU A 106 12.98 -4.22 15.19
C LEU A 106 11.64 -4.97 15.24
N ILE A 107 11.24 -5.37 16.45
CA ILE A 107 10.05 -6.19 16.70
C ILE A 107 9.04 -5.32 17.45
N SER A 108 8.06 -4.78 16.72
CA SER A 108 7.06 -3.84 17.25
C SER A 108 5.94 -4.51 18.03
N ARG A 109 5.68 -5.81 17.77
CA ARG A 109 4.58 -6.58 18.35
C ARG A 109 3.22 -5.94 18.08
N THR A 110 2.69 -5.16 19.03
CA THR A 110 1.40 -4.48 18.92
C THR A 110 1.54 -2.97 19.10
N ALA A 111 2.77 -2.47 19.25
CA ALA A 111 3.07 -1.05 19.32
C ALA A 111 3.10 -0.44 17.92
N ASP A 112 2.88 0.86 17.85
CA ASP A 112 2.98 1.60 16.61
C ASP A 112 4.44 2.02 16.35
N VAL A 113 4.87 1.98 15.08
CA VAL A 113 6.20 2.43 14.67
C VAL A 113 6.10 3.39 13.49
N GLU A 114 6.67 4.58 13.64
CA GLU A 114 6.78 5.58 12.57
C GLU A 114 8.24 5.83 12.18
N PHE A 115 8.53 5.66 10.89
CA PHE A 115 9.78 6.06 10.26
C PHE A 115 9.56 7.37 9.51
N THR A 116 10.23 8.44 9.99
CA THR A 116 10.13 9.76 9.36
C THR A 116 10.94 9.82 8.07
N GLU A 117 12.09 9.15 8.03
CA GLU A 117 12.96 9.00 6.87
C GLU A 117 12.95 7.54 6.38
N SER A 118 13.72 7.24 5.33
CA SER A 118 13.69 5.92 4.67
C SER A 118 14.14 4.77 5.59
N LEU A 119 13.46 3.63 5.48
CA LEU A 119 13.92 2.35 6.03
C LEU A 119 14.64 1.54 4.93
N SER A 120 15.82 1.00 5.24
CA SER A 120 16.56 0.11 4.35
C SER A 120 16.91 -1.20 5.06
N ILE A 121 16.63 -2.33 4.42
CA ILE A 121 16.90 -3.66 4.96
C ILE A 121 17.64 -4.48 3.90
N SER A 122 18.81 -4.99 4.26
CA SER A 122 19.61 -5.89 3.42
C SER A 122 19.88 -7.23 4.07
N ASN A 123 19.71 -7.35 5.39
CA ASN A 123 19.91 -8.63 6.09
C ASN A 123 19.12 -8.75 7.41
N GLY A 124 18.73 -7.64 8.03
CA GLY A 124 18.00 -7.65 9.30
C GLY A 124 16.50 -7.91 9.15
N GLU A 125 15.74 -7.59 10.21
CA GLU A 125 14.31 -7.88 10.30
C GLU A 125 13.49 -6.70 10.83
N LEU A 126 12.39 -6.37 10.16
CA LEU A 126 11.28 -5.62 10.75
C LEU A 126 10.09 -6.57 10.92
N SER A 127 9.58 -6.72 12.14
CA SER A 127 8.38 -7.52 12.39
C SER A 127 7.33 -6.83 13.25
N SER A 128 6.07 -7.07 12.88
CA SER A 128 4.87 -6.62 13.58
C SER A 128 3.80 -7.71 13.63
N SER A 129 2.99 -7.69 14.68
CA SER A 129 1.85 -8.61 14.90
C SER A 129 0.55 -7.86 15.24
N GLY A 130 0.52 -6.55 15.05
CA GLY A 130 -0.56 -5.62 15.36
C GLY A 130 -0.10 -4.16 15.22
N GLY A 131 -0.94 -3.20 15.61
CA GLY A 131 -0.58 -1.78 15.55
C GLY A 131 -0.37 -1.24 14.13
N GLU A 132 0.28 -0.08 14.05
CA GLU A 132 0.58 0.65 12.83
C GLU A 132 2.09 0.64 12.52
N ILE A 133 2.43 0.39 11.26
CA ILE A 133 3.78 0.65 10.72
C ILE A 133 3.66 1.75 9.67
N ARG A 134 4.31 2.90 9.90
CA ARG A 134 4.26 4.05 8.99
C ARG A 134 5.62 4.35 8.39
N LEU A 135 5.68 4.35 7.06
CA LEU A 135 6.88 4.61 6.27
C LEU A 135 6.73 5.93 5.51
N ASN A 136 7.15 7.05 6.11
CA ASN A 136 6.91 8.38 5.55
C ASN A 136 7.68 8.67 4.25
N LYS A 137 8.83 8.00 4.03
CA LYS A 137 9.71 8.18 2.86
C LYS A 137 9.95 6.89 2.07
N GLY A 138 9.23 5.82 2.40
CA GLY A 138 9.34 4.54 1.71
C GLY A 138 10.33 3.56 2.32
N LEU A 139 10.53 2.47 1.59
CA LEU A 139 11.27 1.29 2.00
C LEU A 139 12.13 0.76 0.85
N ASN A 140 13.35 0.34 1.18
CA ASN A 140 14.19 -0.47 0.32
C ASN A 140 14.51 -1.82 1.00
N LEU A 141 13.89 -2.88 0.52
CA LEU A 141 14.12 -4.26 0.91
C LEU A 141 14.94 -4.96 -0.19
N SER A 142 16.23 -5.14 0.06
CA SER A 142 17.18 -5.79 -0.86
C SER A 142 17.64 -7.17 -0.39
N GLY A 143 17.30 -7.53 0.85
CA GLY A 143 17.59 -8.78 1.54
C GLY A 143 16.92 -8.75 2.92
N GLY A 144 17.21 -9.70 3.80
CA GLY A 144 16.57 -9.75 5.12
C GLY A 144 15.07 -10.07 5.06
N GLU A 145 14.31 -9.59 6.04
CA GLU A 145 12.92 -10.00 6.26
C GLU A 145 12.01 -8.86 6.74
N ILE A 146 10.81 -8.79 6.17
CA ILE A 146 9.68 -8.02 6.67
C ILE A 146 8.51 -8.97 6.95
N LYS A 147 7.99 -8.89 8.17
CA LYS A 147 6.81 -9.65 8.63
C LYS A 147 5.81 -8.70 9.26
N ILE A 148 4.76 -8.32 8.54
CA ILE A 148 3.74 -7.41 9.04
C ILE A 148 2.43 -8.20 9.09
N PHE A 149 2.07 -8.70 10.26
CA PHE A 149 0.86 -9.48 10.46
C PHE A 149 -0.19 -8.70 11.24
N ASN A 150 -1.44 -8.76 10.80
CA ASN A 150 -2.60 -8.19 11.49
C ASN A 150 -2.40 -6.71 11.87
N SER A 151 -1.63 -5.98 11.07
CA SER A 151 -1.24 -4.59 11.30
C SER A 151 -1.78 -3.71 10.16
N ASN A 152 -1.66 -2.39 10.34
CA ASN A 152 -1.89 -1.42 9.27
C ASN A 152 -0.54 -0.89 8.77
N LEU A 153 -0.26 -1.05 7.48
CA LEU A 153 0.91 -0.47 6.82
C LEU A 153 0.51 0.83 6.14
N PHE A 154 1.11 1.94 6.57
CA PHE A 154 0.92 3.26 5.98
C PHE A 154 2.12 3.65 5.13
N LEU A 155 1.88 4.03 3.88
CA LEU A 155 2.92 4.53 2.97
C LEU A 155 2.75 6.03 2.75
N GLY A 156 3.79 6.78 3.14
CA GLY A 156 3.82 8.23 3.09
C GLY A 156 3.32 8.91 4.36
N SER A 157 3.07 10.21 4.22
CA SER A 157 2.63 11.10 5.30
C SER A 157 1.61 12.09 4.78
N GLU A 158 0.87 12.78 5.65
CA GLU A 158 -0.12 13.78 5.21
C GLU A 158 0.52 14.94 4.42
N THR A 159 1.81 15.20 4.64
CA THR A 159 2.57 16.25 3.96
C THR A 159 3.76 15.66 3.21
N GLY A 160 3.75 15.72 1.88
CA GLY A 160 4.90 15.26 1.08
C GLY A 160 4.54 14.91 -0.37
N ASN A 161 5.45 14.20 -1.02
CA ASN A 161 5.39 13.84 -2.45
C ASN A 161 5.18 12.33 -2.60
N THR A 162 5.46 11.77 -3.78
CA THR A 162 5.38 10.32 -4.03
C THR A 162 6.29 9.50 -3.12
N VAL A 163 5.83 8.31 -2.72
CA VAL A 163 6.58 7.31 -1.94
C VAL A 163 6.78 6.04 -2.74
N SER A 164 7.89 5.34 -2.48
CA SER A 164 8.20 4.07 -3.12
C SER A 164 8.50 2.99 -2.10
N LEU A 165 7.97 1.79 -2.37
CA LEU A 165 8.37 0.56 -1.71
C LEU A 165 9.09 -0.28 -2.76
N VAL A 166 10.36 -0.59 -2.50
CA VAL A 166 11.21 -1.37 -3.41
C VAL A 166 11.57 -2.69 -2.73
N HIS A 167 11.14 -3.81 -3.31
CA HIS A 167 11.41 -5.18 -2.88
C HIS A 167 12.20 -5.92 -3.96
N SER A 168 13.53 -5.77 -3.88
CA SER A 168 14.49 -6.35 -4.83
C SER A 168 15.14 -7.65 -4.34
N GLY A 169 14.90 -8.04 -3.08
CA GLY A 169 15.36 -9.30 -2.49
C GLY A 169 14.85 -9.47 -1.07
N GLY A 170 15.14 -10.61 -0.42
CA GLY A 170 14.60 -10.92 0.92
C GLY A 170 13.12 -11.34 0.90
N THR A 171 12.51 -11.43 2.08
CA THR A 171 11.11 -11.83 2.25
C THR A 171 10.24 -10.64 2.69
N PHE A 172 9.06 -10.51 2.08
CA PHE A 172 8.02 -9.57 2.47
C PHE A 172 6.74 -10.38 2.70
N ASP A 173 6.30 -10.49 3.96
CA ASP A 173 5.07 -11.18 4.34
C ASP A 173 4.14 -10.23 5.09
N ASP A 174 3.10 -9.80 4.39
CA ASP A 174 2.12 -8.78 4.74
C ASP A 174 0.68 -9.29 4.54
N SER A 175 0.55 -10.59 4.29
CA SER A 175 -0.67 -11.18 3.73
C SER A 175 -1.90 -11.17 4.65
N SER A 176 -1.74 -10.77 5.92
CA SER A 176 -2.83 -10.55 6.87
C SER A 176 -2.97 -9.10 7.34
N SER A 177 -2.31 -8.16 6.66
CA SER A 177 -2.28 -6.74 7.01
C SER A 177 -2.95 -5.88 5.95
N SER A 178 -3.40 -4.70 6.36
CA SER A 178 -3.97 -3.70 5.43
C SER A 178 -2.88 -2.75 4.94
N LEU A 179 -3.01 -2.29 3.70
CA LEU A 179 -2.20 -1.23 3.11
C LEU A 179 -3.04 0.04 2.99
N GLN A 180 -2.53 1.16 3.50
CA GLN A 180 -3.17 2.47 3.36
C GLN A 180 -2.18 3.48 2.77
N LEU A 181 -2.64 4.23 1.76
CA LEU A 181 -1.80 5.22 1.09
C LEU A 181 -2.06 6.62 1.66
N LEU A 182 -1.03 7.27 2.20
CA LEU A 182 -1.12 8.69 2.56
C LEU A 182 -0.65 9.60 1.41
N GLN A 183 0.12 9.03 0.48
CA GLN A 183 0.67 9.67 -0.72
C GLN A 183 0.56 8.74 -1.92
N ASN A 184 0.68 9.32 -3.12
CA ASN A 184 0.83 8.52 -4.33
C ASN A 184 2.02 7.59 -4.16
N THR A 185 1.83 6.32 -4.51
CA THR A 185 2.75 5.26 -4.15
C THR A 185 3.15 4.43 -5.35
N THR A 186 4.42 4.09 -5.43
CA THR A 186 4.94 3.11 -6.38
C THR A 186 5.39 1.87 -5.62
N LEU A 187 4.85 0.70 -5.99
CA LEU A 187 5.31 -0.60 -5.52
C LEU A 187 6.19 -1.21 -6.62
N GLU A 188 7.46 -1.43 -6.32
CA GLU A 188 8.38 -2.18 -7.17
C GLU A 188 8.76 -3.44 -6.43
N SER A 189 8.46 -4.59 -7.00
CA SER A 189 8.79 -5.88 -6.39
C SER A 189 9.27 -6.89 -7.41
N THR A 190 10.18 -7.75 -6.98
CA THR A 190 10.66 -8.93 -7.74
C THR A 190 9.78 -10.16 -7.52
N LEU A 191 8.80 -10.07 -6.61
CA LEU A 191 7.82 -11.09 -6.28
C LEU A 191 6.44 -10.45 -6.06
N GLY A 192 5.36 -11.16 -6.35
CA GLY A 192 4.02 -10.64 -6.07
C GLY A 192 3.82 -10.30 -4.58
N LEU A 193 3.20 -9.16 -4.33
CA LEU A 193 2.81 -8.68 -3.00
C LEU A 193 1.36 -9.08 -2.71
N THR A 194 1.06 -9.35 -1.45
CA THR A 194 -0.29 -9.78 -1.03
C THR A 194 -0.72 -9.03 0.20
N PHE A 195 -1.79 -8.26 0.11
CA PHE A 195 -2.37 -7.59 1.28
C PHE A 195 -3.76 -8.16 1.60
N GLN A 196 -4.14 -8.07 2.87
CA GLN A 196 -5.51 -8.37 3.26
C GLN A 196 -6.47 -7.34 2.64
N ALA A 197 -6.19 -6.05 2.79
CA ALA A 197 -7.00 -4.97 2.25
C ALA A 197 -6.12 -3.82 1.73
N LEU A 198 -6.68 -3.01 0.83
CA LEU A 198 -6.07 -1.79 0.31
C LEU A 198 -7.06 -0.64 0.43
N ASP A 199 -6.59 0.47 0.99
CA ASP A 199 -7.27 1.76 0.98
C ASP A 199 -6.37 2.81 0.30
N LEU A 200 -6.82 3.30 -0.85
CA LEU A 200 -6.07 4.30 -1.63
C LEU A 200 -6.19 5.70 -1.03
N ASN A 201 -7.18 6.01 -0.19
CA ASN A 201 -7.37 7.33 0.42
C ASN A 201 -7.26 8.49 -0.60
N SER A 202 -7.94 8.36 -1.74
CA SER A 202 -7.87 9.35 -2.82
C SER A 202 -6.45 9.55 -3.38
N ARG A 203 -5.69 8.46 -3.56
CA ARG A 203 -4.33 8.46 -4.13
C ARG A 203 -4.20 7.52 -5.32
N GLU A 204 -3.08 7.69 -6.01
CA GLU A 204 -2.64 6.80 -7.08
C GLU A 204 -1.66 5.74 -6.55
N LEU A 205 -1.91 4.48 -6.91
CA LEU A 205 -1.00 3.34 -6.77
C LEU A 205 -0.45 2.94 -8.13
N THR A 206 0.86 2.81 -8.23
CA THR A 206 1.55 2.30 -9.44
C THR A 206 2.30 1.02 -9.12
N LEU A 207 2.08 -0.03 -9.92
CA LEU A 207 2.89 -1.25 -9.92
C LEU A 207 4.01 -1.08 -10.96
N ALA A 208 5.26 -1.09 -10.51
CA ALA A 208 6.37 -0.54 -11.28
C ALA A 208 6.88 -1.45 -12.41
N SER A 209 6.72 -2.76 -12.26
CA SER A 209 7.30 -3.78 -13.15
C SER A 209 6.37 -4.96 -13.37
N GLU A 210 6.66 -5.81 -14.36
CA GLU A 210 5.94 -7.06 -14.64
C GLU A 210 5.94 -8.07 -13.49
N THR A 211 6.81 -7.90 -12.49
CA THR A 211 6.90 -8.76 -11.30
C THR A 211 6.27 -8.12 -10.06
N SER A 212 5.80 -6.88 -10.18
CA SER A 212 5.19 -6.12 -9.08
C SER A 212 3.71 -6.48 -8.91
N ASP A 213 3.38 -7.76 -9.05
CA ASP A 213 2.01 -8.25 -8.99
C ASP A 213 1.40 -7.91 -7.63
N LEU A 214 0.10 -7.64 -7.60
CA LEU A 214 -0.63 -7.31 -6.38
C LEU A 214 -1.84 -8.22 -6.21
N THR A 215 -1.94 -8.87 -5.06
CA THR A 215 -3.10 -9.66 -4.67
C THR A 215 -3.80 -9.03 -3.46
N LEU A 216 -5.12 -8.86 -3.56
CA LEU A 216 -5.98 -8.32 -2.50
C LEU A 216 -7.02 -9.35 -2.08
N LYS A 217 -7.01 -9.71 -0.80
CA LYS A 217 -7.90 -10.74 -0.24
C LYS A 217 -9.30 -10.22 0.10
N ASP A 218 -9.40 -8.98 0.54
CA ASP A 218 -10.66 -8.27 0.78
C ASP A 218 -11.09 -7.49 -0.46
N GLN A 219 -12.36 -7.08 -0.47
CA GLN A 219 -12.94 -6.33 -1.56
C GLN A 219 -12.23 -4.98 -1.71
N LEU A 220 -11.76 -4.69 -2.92
CA LEU A 220 -11.24 -3.37 -3.25
C LEU A 220 -12.42 -2.41 -3.48
N ILE A 221 -12.38 -1.25 -2.81
CA ILE A 221 -13.34 -0.16 -3.00
C ILE A 221 -12.65 0.99 -3.71
N LEU A 222 -13.28 1.51 -4.75
CA LEU A 222 -12.89 2.73 -5.45
C LEU A 222 -14.11 3.64 -5.56
N ASP A 223 -14.10 4.76 -4.86
CA ASP A 223 -15.25 5.66 -4.75
C ASP A 223 -14.91 7.14 -4.88
N ASP A 224 -13.63 7.47 -5.05
CA ASP A 224 -13.17 8.82 -5.37
C ASP A 224 -12.49 8.88 -6.75
N ILE A 225 -12.76 9.95 -7.51
CA ILE A 225 -12.21 10.14 -8.87
C ILE A 225 -10.67 10.28 -8.90
N SER A 226 -10.09 10.61 -7.76
CA SER A 226 -8.64 10.75 -7.58
C SER A 226 -7.96 9.41 -7.31
N GLU A 227 -8.72 8.35 -7.03
CA GLU A 227 -8.21 7.02 -6.78
C GLU A 227 -7.83 6.33 -8.08
N LYS A 228 -6.61 5.81 -8.14
CA LYS A 228 -6.07 5.19 -9.35
C LYS A 228 -5.22 3.99 -9.03
N ILE A 229 -5.33 2.95 -9.85
CA ILE A 229 -4.38 1.84 -9.89
C ILE A 229 -3.82 1.71 -11.30
N LEU A 230 -2.52 1.93 -11.43
CA LEU A 230 -1.77 1.79 -12.67
C LEU A 230 -0.92 0.52 -12.57
N THR A 231 -1.30 -0.55 -13.26
CA THR A 231 -0.63 -1.85 -13.10
C THR A 231 0.55 -2.04 -14.05
N GLY A 232 0.63 -1.25 -15.13
CA GLY A 232 1.66 -1.45 -16.16
C GLY A 232 1.55 -2.86 -16.76
N SER A 233 2.60 -3.67 -16.64
CA SER A 233 2.61 -5.08 -17.06
C SER A 233 2.38 -6.07 -15.91
N ALA A 234 2.22 -5.59 -14.67
CA ALA A 234 1.96 -6.43 -13.50
C ALA A 234 0.53 -6.99 -13.51
N ASP A 235 0.36 -8.09 -12.78
CA ASP A 235 -0.95 -8.65 -12.50
C ASP A 235 -1.61 -7.97 -11.29
N LEU A 236 -2.94 -7.78 -11.37
CA LEU A 236 -3.77 -7.35 -10.25
C LEU A 236 -4.84 -8.41 -9.97
N ASN A 237 -4.69 -9.12 -8.85
CA ASN A 237 -5.57 -10.21 -8.43
C ASN A 237 -6.51 -9.76 -7.32
N LEU A 238 -7.80 -9.69 -7.61
CA LEU A 238 -8.84 -9.21 -6.71
C LEU A 238 -9.62 -10.40 -6.14
N GLU A 239 -8.99 -11.18 -5.24
CA GLU A 239 -9.61 -12.35 -4.61
C GLU A 239 -10.88 -11.98 -3.83
N GLY A 240 -10.86 -10.83 -3.15
CA GLY A 240 -12.00 -10.29 -2.41
C GLY A 240 -13.06 -9.61 -3.27
N GLY A 241 -12.84 -9.50 -4.58
CA GLY A 241 -13.71 -8.79 -5.51
C GLY A 241 -13.45 -7.28 -5.53
N ILE A 242 -14.34 -6.55 -6.19
CA ILE A 242 -14.21 -5.11 -6.38
C ILE A 242 -15.58 -4.42 -6.44
N GLN A 243 -15.67 -3.26 -5.79
CA GLN A 243 -16.76 -2.32 -5.97
C GLN A 243 -16.18 -0.97 -6.36
N MET A 244 -16.45 -0.56 -7.59
CA MET A 244 -15.92 0.66 -8.18
C MET A 244 -17.08 1.56 -8.59
N SER A 245 -17.19 2.73 -7.98
CA SER A 245 -18.19 3.76 -8.30
C SER A 245 -17.60 5.03 -8.91
N ALA A 246 -16.29 5.23 -8.70
CA ALA A 246 -15.46 6.24 -9.34
C ALA A 246 -14.02 5.70 -9.45
N GLY A 247 -13.06 6.56 -9.78
CA GLY A 247 -11.64 6.22 -9.88
C GLY A 247 -11.24 5.57 -11.19
N GLU A 248 -10.00 5.10 -11.27
CA GLU A 248 -9.39 4.55 -12.48
C GLU A 248 -8.59 3.26 -12.22
N ILE A 249 -8.79 2.23 -13.04
CA ILE A 249 -7.84 1.12 -13.18
C ILE A 249 -7.31 1.13 -14.61
N SER A 250 -6.00 1.28 -14.77
CA SER A 250 -5.35 1.26 -16.08
C SER A 250 -4.22 0.23 -16.12
N SER A 251 -4.24 -0.62 -17.15
CA SER A 251 -3.24 -1.64 -17.39
C SER A 251 -2.73 -1.60 -18.84
N SER A 252 -1.45 -1.95 -19.03
CA SER A 252 -0.77 -2.03 -20.33
C SER A 252 -0.18 -3.41 -20.64
N GLY A 253 -0.47 -4.41 -19.81
CA GLY A 253 -0.02 -5.79 -19.90
C GLY A 253 -0.63 -6.64 -18.78
N GLY A 254 -0.02 -7.79 -18.48
CA GLY A 254 -0.43 -8.64 -17.36
C GLY A 254 -1.90 -9.09 -17.40
N THR A 255 -2.47 -9.27 -16.22
CA THR A 255 -3.83 -9.78 -15.99
C THR A 255 -4.53 -8.98 -14.90
N LEU A 256 -5.74 -8.50 -15.20
CA LEU A 256 -6.70 -8.11 -14.18
C LEU A 256 -7.57 -9.34 -13.86
N ALA A 257 -7.38 -9.93 -12.68
CA ALA A 257 -8.11 -11.12 -12.25
C ALA A 257 -9.20 -10.77 -11.23
N LEU A 258 -10.44 -11.17 -11.53
CA LEU A 258 -11.63 -10.89 -10.74
C LEU A 258 -12.05 -12.07 -9.87
N SER A 259 -12.72 -11.80 -8.75
CA SER A 259 -13.17 -12.86 -7.85
C SER A 259 -14.28 -13.70 -8.49
N SER A 260 -14.18 -15.02 -8.35
CA SER A 260 -15.26 -15.95 -8.74
C SER A 260 -16.34 -16.11 -7.66
N THR A 261 -16.06 -15.66 -6.43
CA THR A 261 -16.93 -15.88 -5.26
C THR A 261 -17.44 -14.59 -4.63
N SER A 262 -16.76 -13.47 -4.89
CA SER A 262 -17.10 -12.16 -4.36
C SER A 262 -17.65 -11.25 -5.45
N GLN A 263 -18.28 -10.14 -5.04
CA GLN A 263 -18.88 -9.19 -5.97
C GLN A 263 -17.81 -8.47 -6.80
N ASN A 264 -18.01 -8.42 -8.12
CA ASN A 264 -17.30 -7.51 -9.01
C ASN A 264 -18.32 -6.56 -9.65
N LEU A 265 -18.35 -5.31 -9.19
CA LEU A 265 -19.33 -4.31 -9.59
C LEU A 265 -18.61 -3.04 -10.03
N PHE A 266 -18.81 -2.66 -11.28
CA PHE A 266 -18.46 -1.34 -11.79
C PHE A 266 -19.74 -0.55 -11.97
N GLN A 267 -19.81 0.62 -11.34
CA GLN A 267 -21.01 1.44 -11.35
C GLN A 267 -20.68 2.92 -11.59
N SER A 268 -21.72 3.69 -11.92
CA SER A 268 -21.64 5.17 -12.05
C SER A 268 -20.50 5.60 -12.98
N ASP A 269 -19.41 6.18 -12.43
CA ASP A 269 -18.32 6.81 -13.18
C ASP A 269 -17.03 5.96 -13.17
N ALA A 270 -17.14 4.68 -12.79
CA ALA A 270 -16.02 3.74 -12.82
C ALA A 270 -15.33 3.71 -14.19
N PHE A 271 -14.01 3.85 -14.19
CA PHE A 271 -13.19 3.91 -15.40
C PHE A 271 -12.10 2.83 -15.42
N VAL A 272 -12.18 1.91 -16.38
CA VAL A 272 -11.24 0.79 -16.53
C VAL A 272 -10.71 0.72 -17.95
N VAL A 273 -9.39 0.76 -18.11
CA VAL A 273 -8.69 0.67 -19.40
C VAL A 273 -7.66 -0.46 -19.36
N LEU A 274 -7.81 -1.41 -20.26
CA LEU A 274 -6.99 -2.60 -20.36
C LEU A 274 -6.35 -2.66 -21.75
N VAL A 275 -5.05 -2.41 -21.86
CA VAL A 275 -4.31 -2.46 -23.12
C VAL A 275 -3.34 -3.64 -23.08
N ASN A 276 -3.46 -4.59 -23.99
CA ASN A 276 -2.71 -5.86 -23.98
C ASN A 276 -2.81 -6.64 -22.67
N THR A 277 -3.89 -6.42 -21.91
CA THR A 277 -4.13 -7.01 -20.61
C THR A 277 -5.18 -8.09 -20.71
N ASN A 278 -4.95 -9.20 -20.00
CA ASN A 278 -5.96 -10.24 -19.86
C ASN A 278 -6.98 -9.85 -18.79
N LEU A 279 -8.27 -10.08 -19.04
CA LEU A 279 -9.32 -10.00 -18.03
C LEU A 279 -9.78 -11.43 -17.72
N SER A 280 -9.51 -11.90 -16.51
CA SER A 280 -9.82 -13.27 -16.12
C SER A 280 -10.48 -13.37 -14.76
N SER A 281 -11.01 -14.53 -14.42
CA SER A 281 -11.22 -14.91 -13.02
C SER A 281 -9.90 -15.30 -12.35
N VAL A 282 -9.80 -15.09 -11.04
CA VAL A 282 -8.70 -15.60 -10.19
C VAL A 282 -8.66 -17.13 -10.16
N THR A 283 -9.79 -17.79 -10.43
CA THR A 283 -9.90 -19.26 -10.49
C THR A 283 -10.34 -19.73 -11.87
N SER A 284 -10.42 -21.05 -12.08
CA SER A 284 -11.01 -21.62 -13.30
C SER A 284 -12.54 -21.62 -13.30
N TYR A 285 -13.20 -20.94 -12.35
CA TYR A 285 -14.64 -20.71 -12.33
C TYR A 285 -14.96 -19.30 -12.79
N SER A 286 -16.09 -19.12 -13.47
CA SER A 286 -16.48 -17.81 -13.98
C SER A 286 -16.67 -16.78 -12.87
N ALA A 287 -16.06 -15.61 -13.04
CA ALA A 287 -16.31 -14.42 -12.24
C ALA A 287 -17.49 -13.64 -12.82
N ASN A 288 -18.43 -13.27 -11.97
CA ASN A 288 -19.55 -12.40 -12.38
C ASN A 288 -19.11 -10.94 -12.29
N LEU A 289 -19.03 -10.27 -13.44
CA LEU A 289 -18.78 -8.83 -13.53
C LEU A 289 -20.10 -8.12 -13.84
N THR A 290 -20.53 -7.23 -12.97
CA THR A 290 -21.74 -6.41 -13.17
C THR A 290 -21.37 -4.99 -13.54
N LEU A 291 -21.99 -4.48 -14.61
CA LEU A 291 -21.95 -3.08 -15.00
C LEU A 291 -23.30 -2.42 -14.65
N ASP A 292 -23.27 -1.32 -13.90
CA ASP A 292 -24.48 -0.60 -13.45
C ASP A 292 -24.37 0.93 -13.68
N GLY A 293 -25.33 1.54 -14.35
CA GLY A 293 -25.30 2.98 -14.66
C GLY A 293 -24.51 3.32 -15.93
N GLU A 294 -23.34 3.96 -15.82
CA GLU A 294 -22.50 4.34 -16.97
C GLU A 294 -20.99 3.99 -16.85
N PRO A 295 -20.60 2.83 -16.28
CA PRO A 295 -19.21 2.46 -16.15
C PRO A 295 -18.57 2.24 -17.52
N ASN A 296 -17.25 2.39 -17.58
CA ASN A 296 -16.49 2.33 -18.82
C ASN A 296 -15.41 1.30 -18.69
N LEU A 297 -15.57 0.20 -19.41
CA LEU A 297 -14.56 -0.82 -19.55
C LEU A 297 -14.09 -0.84 -21.00
N SER A 298 -12.84 -0.44 -21.23
CA SER A 298 -12.23 -0.46 -22.55
C SER A 298 -11.10 -1.49 -22.57
N MET A 299 -11.12 -2.35 -23.59
CA MET A 299 -10.06 -3.32 -23.85
C MET A 299 -9.48 -3.14 -25.26
N GLU A 300 -8.15 -3.10 -25.36
CA GLU A 300 -7.41 -3.07 -26.62
C GLU A 300 -6.36 -4.18 -26.62
N GLY A 301 -6.52 -5.20 -27.45
CA GLY A 301 -5.70 -6.42 -27.38
C GLY A 301 -5.95 -7.23 -26.09
N GLY A 302 -5.08 -8.20 -25.80
CA GLY A 302 -5.26 -9.11 -24.66
C GLY A 302 -6.36 -10.16 -24.90
N SER A 303 -6.88 -10.75 -23.82
CA SER A 303 -7.89 -11.80 -23.88
C SER A 303 -8.86 -11.76 -22.70
N ILE A 304 -10.02 -12.42 -22.84
CA ILE A 304 -11.01 -12.60 -21.77
C ILE A 304 -11.19 -14.09 -21.51
N SER A 305 -11.17 -14.51 -20.25
CA SER A 305 -11.43 -15.90 -19.85
C SER A 305 -12.20 -16.00 -18.54
N PHE A 306 -13.16 -16.91 -18.43
CA PHE A 306 -13.92 -17.17 -17.20
C PHE A 306 -14.60 -15.91 -16.65
N ILE A 307 -15.24 -15.11 -17.51
CA ILE A 307 -16.01 -13.93 -17.10
C ILE A 307 -17.46 -14.06 -17.59
N ASP A 308 -18.41 -13.93 -16.66
CA ASP A 308 -19.82 -13.74 -16.96
C ASP A 308 -20.17 -12.26 -16.78
N LEU A 309 -20.41 -11.57 -17.89
CA LEU A 309 -20.78 -10.17 -17.88
C LEU A 309 -22.29 -10.00 -17.71
N ASN A 310 -22.67 -9.21 -16.71
CA ASN A 310 -24.04 -8.81 -16.42
C ASN A 310 -24.18 -7.28 -16.52
N MET A 311 -25.35 -6.82 -16.98
CA MET A 311 -25.70 -5.40 -17.01
C MET A 311 -27.02 -5.19 -16.28
N THR A 312 -27.11 -4.18 -15.41
CA THR A 312 -28.37 -3.82 -14.75
C THR A 312 -29.35 -3.24 -15.77
N ASP A 313 -30.64 -3.59 -15.69
CA ASP A 313 -31.67 -3.06 -16.60
C ASP A 313 -31.67 -1.52 -16.63
N GLY A 314 -31.61 -0.94 -17.83
CA GLY A 314 -31.58 0.51 -18.03
C GLY A 314 -30.19 1.16 -17.94
N THR A 315 -29.14 0.37 -17.69
CA THR A 315 -27.73 0.80 -17.73
C THR A 315 -27.28 1.08 -19.15
N ILE A 316 -26.47 2.13 -19.34
CA ILE A 316 -25.77 2.41 -20.60
C ILE A 316 -24.26 2.15 -20.51
N GLY A 317 -23.80 1.53 -19.43
CA GLY A 317 -22.42 1.09 -19.25
C GLY A 317 -21.91 0.38 -20.51
N THR A 318 -20.72 0.76 -20.95
CA THR A 318 -20.18 0.30 -22.24
C THR A 318 -18.98 -0.60 -22.02
N ILE A 319 -18.93 -1.68 -22.81
CA ILE A 319 -17.68 -2.40 -23.07
C ILE A 319 -17.27 -2.10 -24.50
N SER A 320 -16.08 -1.53 -24.64
CA SER A 320 -15.45 -1.29 -25.94
C SER A 320 -14.28 -2.23 -26.09
N THR A 321 -14.28 -3.07 -27.13
CA THR A 321 -13.16 -3.97 -27.45
C THR A 321 -12.55 -3.60 -28.81
N ARG A 322 -11.22 -3.72 -28.92
CA ARG A 322 -10.47 -3.48 -30.17
C ARG A 322 -9.26 -4.41 -30.28
N ASP A 323 -8.77 -4.58 -31.51
CA ASP A 323 -7.49 -5.24 -31.81
C ASP A 323 -7.45 -6.72 -31.40
N GLY A 324 -8.58 -7.41 -31.60
CA GLY A 324 -8.66 -8.86 -31.46
C GLY A 324 -8.81 -9.37 -30.03
N VAL A 325 -9.44 -8.58 -29.14
CA VAL A 325 -9.90 -9.07 -27.83
C VAL A 325 -10.85 -10.24 -28.07
N THR A 326 -10.41 -11.44 -27.69
CA THR A 326 -11.19 -12.67 -27.87
C THR A 326 -11.52 -13.31 -26.54
N CYS A 327 -12.72 -13.89 -26.47
CA CYS A 327 -13.03 -14.84 -25.41
C CYS A 327 -12.27 -16.13 -25.69
N THR A 328 -11.34 -16.50 -24.81
CA THR A 328 -10.52 -17.70 -24.94
C THR A 328 -11.17 -18.90 -24.26
N GLU A 329 -11.91 -18.69 -23.17
CA GLU A 329 -12.59 -19.76 -22.43
C GLU A 329 -13.74 -19.22 -21.57
N SER A 330 -14.89 -19.91 -21.58
CA SER A 330 -15.99 -19.71 -20.62
C SER A 330 -16.40 -18.24 -20.36
N CYS A 331 -16.67 -17.47 -21.42
CA CYS A 331 -17.19 -16.11 -21.28
C CYS A 331 -18.64 -16.00 -21.75
N SER A 332 -19.43 -15.17 -21.05
CA SER A 332 -20.80 -14.84 -21.44
C SER A 332 -21.07 -13.33 -21.33
N GLY A 333 -22.07 -12.84 -22.06
CA GLY A 333 -22.42 -11.41 -22.07
C GLY A 333 -21.51 -10.50 -22.91
N PHE A 334 -20.40 -11.03 -23.45
CA PHE A 334 -19.51 -10.30 -24.36
C PHE A 334 -19.96 -10.39 -25.81
N ASN A 335 -19.98 -9.25 -26.49
CA ASN A 335 -20.04 -9.19 -27.95
C ASN A 335 -18.92 -8.26 -28.43
N GLU A 336 -17.95 -8.78 -29.18
CA GLU A 336 -16.92 -7.94 -29.80
C GLU A 336 -17.60 -7.08 -30.87
N THR A 337 -17.88 -5.82 -30.53
CA THR A 337 -18.58 -4.92 -31.45
C THR A 337 -17.63 -4.27 -32.45
N GLY A 338 -16.30 -4.31 -32.19
CA GLY A 338 -15.29 -3.55 -32.92
C GLY A 338 -15.59 -2.04 -32.96
N SER A 339 -16.52 -1.57 -32.13
CA SER A 339 -17.20 -0.29 -32.25
C SER A 339 -17.11 0.50 -30.95
N TYR A 340 -17.04 1.81 -31.13
CA TYR A 340 -16.74 2.83 -30.12
C TYR A 340 -17.82 2.92 -29.04
N GLY A 341 -17.42 2.89 -27.76
CA GLY A 341 -18.27 3.28 -26.63
C GLY A 341 -18.26 4.80 -26.39
N LEU A 342 -19.43 5.36 -26.09
CA LEU A 342 -19.64 6.76 -25.67
C LEU A 342 -20.40 6.74 -24.34
N ASN A 343 -19.96 7.51 -23.34
CA ASN A 343 -20.78 7.80 -22.15
C ASN A 343 -20.75 9.31 -21.82
N THR A 344 -21.33 9.70 -20.67
CA THR A 344 -21.35 11.09 -20.15
C THR A 344 -19.99 11.78 -20.01
N HIS A 345 -18.88 11.06 -19.87
CA HIS A 345 -17.52 11.60 -19.75
C HIS A 345 -16.78 11.70 -21.10
N GLY A 346 -17.38 11.21 -22.19
CA GLY A 346 -16.90 11.43 -23.55
C GLY A 346 -16.63 10.17 -24.37
N LEU A 347 -15.74 10.31 -25.36
CA LEU A 347 -15.36 9.27 -26.32
C LEU A 347 -14.11 8.56 -25.81
N TYR A 348 -14.22 7.27 -25.47
CA TYR A 348 -13.17 6.49 -24.81
C TYR A 348 -12.06 6.00 -25.74
N ARG A 349 -11.42 6.92 -26.44
CA ARG A 349 -10.22 6.62 -27.21
C ARG A 349 -9.18 7.70 -27.09
N ASN A 350 -7.92 7.26 -27.03
CA ASN A 350 -6.82 7.96 -27.67
C ASN A 350 -7.04 7.87 -29.20
N VAL A 351 -7.71 8.88 -29.77
CA VAL A 351 -8.02 8.91 -31.20
C VAL A 351 -6.85 9.57 -31.94
N VAL A 352 -5.95 8.78 -32.50
CA VAL A 352 -4.96 9.26 -33.48
C VAL A 352 -5.62 9.27 -34.86
N SER A 353 -6.50 10.24 -35.13
CA SER A 353 -7.13 10.40 -36.45
C SER A 353 -7.29 11.87 -36.85
N ALA A 354 -7.03 12.17 -38.12
CA ALA A 354 -7.12 13.52 -38.67
C ALA A 354 -8.54 13.97 -39.04
N ASN A 355 -9.54 13.08 -39.00
CA ASN A 355 -10.88 13.35 -39.54
C ASN A 355 -11.97 12.81 -38.63
N TRP A 356 -12.45 13.66 -37.72
CA TRP A 356 -13.59 13.35 -36.88
C TRP A 356 -14.87 13.77 -37.58
N LYS A 357 -15.86 12.88 -37.68
CA LYS A 357 -17.23 13.21 -38.08
C LYS A 357 -18.16 12.87 -36.92
N LEU A 358 -18.64 13.90 -36.23
CA LEU A 358 -19.76 13.77 -35.32
C LEU A 358 -21.05 13.89 -36.14
N SER A 359 -21.92 12.88 -36.09
CA SER A 359 -23.25 12.95 -36.68
C SER A 359 -24.30 12.59 -35.65
N GLU A 360 -25.33 13.42 -35.54
CA GLU A 360 -26.50 13.14 -34.72
C GLU A 360 -27.36 12.06 -35.40
N ALA A 361 -27.88 11.12 -34.60
CA ALA A 361 -29.05 10.33 -34.99
C ALA A 361 -30.32 11.19 -34.85
N GLU A 362 -31.42 10.84 -35.51
CA GLU A 362 -32.70 11.55 -35.32
C GLU A 362 -33.18 11.45 -33.86
N GLY A 363 -33.53 12.59 -33.23
CA GLY A 363 -33.99 12.64 -31.84
C GLY A 363 -33.98 14.05 -31.22
N GLU A 364 -34.30 14.15 -29.94
CA GLU A 364 -34.18 15.41 -29.17
C GLU A 364 -32.70 15.84 -29.07
N ARG A 365 -32.45 17.16 -29.24
CA ARG A 365 -31.11 17.75 -29.15
C ARG A 365 -30.51 17.52 -27.76
N LYS A 366 -29.34 16.88 -27.73
CA LYS A 366 -28.49 16.79 -26.54
C LYS A 366 -27.33 17.77 -26.68
N ASN A 367 -26.97 18.47 -25.60
CA ASN A 367 -25.76 19.29 -25.58
C ASN A 367 -24.56 18.37 -25.28
N ALA A 368 -23.59 18.33 -26.18
CA ALA A 368 -22.32 17.64 -25.96
C ALA A 368 -21.20 18.65 -25.73
N HIS A 369 -20.48 18.51 -24.62
CA HIS A 369 -19.23 19.24 -24.38
C HIS A 369 -18.06 18.31 -24.68
N ILE A 370 -17.19 18.73 -25.59
CA ILE A 370 -15.93 18.04 -25.89
C ILE A 370 -14.79 18.91 -25.36
N SER A 371 -13.97 18.34 -24.47
CA SER A 371 -12.71 18.93 -24.04
C SER A 371 -11.56 18.17 -24.70
N VAL A 372 -10.89 18.79 -25.68
CA VAL A 372 -9.73 18.21 -26.37
C VAL A 372 -8.45 18.74 -25.73
N LYS A 373 -7.60 17.84 -25.22
CA LYS A 373 -6.22 18.18 -24.86
C LYS A 373 -5.34 17.97 -26.10
N LEU A 374 -4.90 19.07 -26.71
CA LEU A 374 -3.93 19.04 -27.80
C LEU A 374 -2.52 18.87 -27.18
N LEU A 375 -1.81 17.81 -27.56
CA LEU A 375 -0.41 17.59 -27.19
C LEU A 375 0.54 18.34 -28.14
#